data_AF-A0A4Q3W2N0-F1
#
_entry.id   AF-A0A4Q3W2N0-F1
#
_cell.length_a   1.000
_cell.length_b   1.000
_cell.length_c   1.000
_cell.angle_alpha   90.00
_cell.angle_beta   90.00
_cell.angle_gamma   90.00
#
_symmetry.space_group_name_H-M   'P 1'
#
loop_
_entity.id
_entity.type
_entity.pdbx_description
1 polymer ?
#
loop_
_entity_poly.entity_id
_entity_poly.type
_entity_poly.pdbx_seq_one_letter_code
_entity_poly.pdbx_strand_id
1 'polypeptide(L)' 'MVDGKEPTPVYCRDCPRYDLDASRCKDGKVNPPKWEIAVTTAQVLGVRAICTFNPHRERLIHSRNMK' A
#
# COMPACT_ATOMS: atom_id res chain seq x y z
N MET A 1 -21.21 -17.22 6.61
CA MET A 1 -21.06 -16.97 5.15
C MET A 1 -20.76 -15.48 5.03
N VAL A 2 -19.49 -15.10 4.99
CA VAL A 2 -19.10 -13.70 4.77
C VAL A 2 -19.09 -13.50 3.25
N ASP A 3 -20.05 -12.73 2.76
CA ASP A 3 -20.31 -12.35 1.38
C ASP A 3 -19.05 -12.29 0.50
N GLY A 4 -19.04 -13.11 -0.54
CA GLY A 4 -18.03 -13.16 -1.60
C GLY A 4 -18.03 -11.91 -2.49
N LYS A 5 -17.86 -10.73 -1.90
CA LYS A 5 -17.53 -9.51 -2.62
C LYS A 5 -16.01 -9.46 -2.73
N GLU A 6 -15.49 -9.64 -3.94
CA GLU A 6 -14.09 -9.33 -4.23
C GLU A 6 -13.75 -7.95 -3.61
N PRO A 7 -12.63 -7.82 -2.88
CA PRO A 7 -12.31 -6.57 -2.22
C PRO A 7 -12.21 -5.48 -3.29
N THR A 8 -13.17 -4.56 -3.30
CA THR A 8 -13.15 -3.42 -4.21
C THR A 8 -11.81 -2.72 -4.03
N PRO A 9 -11.09 -2.37 -5.11
CA PRO A 9 -9.82 -1.68 -4.99
C PRO A 9 -10.03 -0.42 -4.16
N VAL A 10 -9.52 -0.43 -2.93
CA VAL A 10 -9.67 0.71 -2.02
C VAL A 10 -8.71 1.77 -2.53
N TYR A 11 -9.23 2.74 -3.29
CA TYR A 11 -8.50 3.97 -3.52
C TYR A 11 -8.18 4.58 -2.17
N CYS A 12 -6.97 5.12 -2.01
CA CYS A 12 -6.53 5.57 -0.69
C CYS A 12 -7.52 6.53 -0.04
N ARG A 13 -8.15 7.42 -0.82
CA ARG A 13 -9.14 8.39 -0.34
C ARG A 13 -10.43 7.77 0.18
N ASP A 14 -10.79 6.58 -0.30
CA ASP A 14 -11.97 5.82 0.13
C ASP A 14 -11.65 4.85 1.28
N CYS A 15 -10.39 4.82 1.73
CA CYS A 15 -9.97 3.98 2.84
C CYS A 15 -10.44 4.58 4.17
N PRO A 16 -11.05 3.81 5.10
CA PRO A 16 -11.44 4.32 6.43
C PRO A 16 -10.25 4.80 7.27
N ARG A 17 -9.03 4.40 6.90
CA ARG A 17 -7.78 4.85 7.54
C ARG A 17 -7.17 6.09 6.88
N TYR A 18 -7.76 6.60 5.81
CA TYR A 18 -7.32 7.86 5.23
C TYR A 18 -7.94 9.02 5.99
N ASP A 19 -7.11 10.00 6.26
CA ASP A 19 -7.51 11.28 6.81
C ASP A 19 -7.68 12.24 5.62
N LEU A 20 -8.92 12.61 5.33
CA LEU A 20 -9.25 13.50 4.22
C LEU A 20 -8.74 14.93 4.49
N ASP A 21 -8.91 15.42 5.72
CA ASP A 21 -8.48 16.76 6.13
C ASP A 21 -6.95 16.90 6.07
N ALA A 22 -6.22 15.91 6.60
CA ALA A 22 -4.76 15.90 6.55
C ALA A 22 -4.19 15.31 5.25
N SER A 23 -5.04 14.85 4.33
CA SER A 23 -4.67 14.21 3.05
C SER A 23 -3.62 13.08 3.18
N ARG A 24 -3.66 12.30 4.26
CA ARG A 24 -2.66 11.27 4.57
C ARG A 24 -3.26 10.03 5.22
N CYS A 25 -2.52 8.93 5.18
CA CYS A 25 -2.89 7.74 5.94
C CYS A 25 -2.67 7.96 7.45
N LYS A 26 -3.67 7.61 8.26
CA LYS A 26 -3.59 7.66 9.74
C LYS A 26 -2.49 6.74 10.31
N ASP A 27 -2.18 5.65 9.62
CA ASP A 27 -1.11 4.72 9.99
C ASP A 27 0.29 5.16 9.49
N GLY A 28 0.39 6.34 8.87
CA GLY A 28 1.64 6.82 8.27
C GLY A 28 2.13 5.98 7.08
N LYS A 29 1.25 5.21 6.44
CA LYS A 29 1.59 4.40 5.25
C LYS A 29 1.49 5.21 3.96
N VAL A 30 2.30 4.84 2.98
CA VAL A 30 2.27 5.39 1.63
C VAL A 30 1.65 4.40 0.65
N ASN A 31 0.94 4.91 -0.36
CA ASN A 31 0.27 4.11 -1.38
C ASN A 31 0.77 4.52 -2.78
N PRO A 32 2.00 4.11 -3.17
CA PRO A 32 2.59 4.49 -4.44
C PRO A 32 1.78 3.95 -5.63
N PRO A 33 1.44 4.80 -6.62
CA PRO A 33 0.54 4.42 -7.73
C PRO A 33 1.23 3.64 -8.86
N LYS A 34 2.57 3.64 -8.89
CA LYS A 34 3.38 2.99 -9.92
C LYS A 34 4.45 2.10 -9.30
N TRP A 35 4.84 1.07 -10.02
CA TRP A 35 5.89 0.13 -9.60
C TRP A 35 7.23 0.84 -9.31
N GLU A 36 7.71 1.74 -10.18
CA GLU A 36 9.01 2.39 -9.97
C GLU A 36 9.01 3.25 -8.70
N ILE A 37 7.88 3.92 -8.42
CA ILE A 37 7.69 4.70 -7.20
C ILE A 37 7.66 3.76 -5.98
N ALA A 38 6.99 2.61 -6.09
CA ALA A 38 6.95 1.62 -5.01
C ALA A 38 8.34 1.03 -4.70
N VAL A 39 9.14 0.74 -5.73
CA VAL A 39 10.54 0.29 -5.57
C VAL A 39 11.36 1.36 -4.85
N THR A 40 11.33 2.60 -5.34
CA THR A 40 12.05 3.74 -4.73
C THR A 40 11.63 3.95 -3.28
N THR A 41 10.32 3.91 -3.03
CA THR A 41 9.74 4.02 -1.68
C THR A 41 10.23 2.91 -0.76
N ALA A 42 10.25 1.66 -1.22
CA ALA A 42 10.73 0.53 -0.44
C ALA A 42 12.24 0.59 -0.18
N GLN A 43 13.02 1.21 -1.06
CA GLN A 43 14.45 1.44 -0.87
C GLN A 43 14.72 2.53 0.17
N VAL A 44 13.98 3.64 0.13
CA VAL A 44 14.19 4.80 1.01
C VAL A 44 13.53 4.62 2.38
N LEU A 45 12.28 4.18 2.43
CA LEU A 45 11.47 4.09 3.65
C LEU A 45 11.28 2.66 4.16
N GLY A 46 11.66 1.65 3.36
CA GLY A 46 11.41 0.25 3.66
C GLY A 46 10.02 -0.23 3.23
N VAL A 47 9.91 -1.52 2.90
CA VAL A 47 8.65 -2.15 2.44
C VAL A 47 7.52 -2.05 3.48
N ARG A 48 7.85 -1.94 4.78
CA ARG A 48 6.88 -1.77 5.86
C ARG A 48 6.18 -0.40 5.84
N ALA A 49 6.74 0.60 5.16
CA ALA A 49 6.10 1.91 5.00
C ALA A 49 4.98 1.88 3.94
N ILE A 50 5.01 0.91 3.03
CA ILE A 50 3.99 0.76 1.98
C ILE A 50 2.72 0.13 2.57
N CYS A 51 1.57 0.67 2.17
CA CYS A 51 0.25 0.18 2.56
C CYS A 51 0.10 -1.33 2.29
N THR A 52 -0.48 -2.07 3.25
CA THR A 52 -0.71 -3.52 3.13
C THR A 52 -1.59 -3.86 1.92
N PHE A 53 -2.49 -2.96 1.52
CA PHE A 53 -3.38 -3.13 0.37
C PHE A 53 -2.79 -2.64 -0.96
N ASN A 54 -1.56 -2.10 -0.97
CA ASN A 54 -0.93 -1.69 -2.22
C ASN A 54 -0.55 -2.94 -3.05
N PRO A 55 -0.95 -3.02 -4.34
CA PRO A 55 -0.75 -4.22 -5.16
C PRO A 55 0.73 -4.53 -5.43
N HIS A 56 1.62 -3.56 -5.27
CA HIS A 56 3.05 -3.76 -5.46
C HIS A 56 3.76 -4.32 -4.23
N ARG A 57 3.12 -4.30 -3.05
CA ARG A 57 3.76 -4.67 -1.78
C ARG A 57 4.21 -6.13 -1.74
N GLU A 58 3.33 -7.06 -2.11
CA GLU A 58 3.66 -8.49 -2.11
C GLU A 58 4.82 -8.81 -3.06
N ARG A 59 4.78 -8.21 -4.26
CA ARG A 59 5.87 -8.34 -5.23
C ARG A 59 7.20 -7.83 -4.66
N LEU A 60 7.20 -6.70 -3.93
CA LEU A 60 8.41 -6.16 -3.28
C LEU A 60 8.94 -7.08 -2.17
N ILE A 61 8.05 -7.73 -1.42
CA ILE A 61 8.44 -8.70 -0.38
C ILE A 61 9.16 -9.88 -1.04
N HIS A 62 8.57 -10.46 -2.09
CA HIS A 62 9.19 -11.57 -2.82
C HIS A 62 10.54 -11.20 -3.42
N SER A 63 10.65 -10.02 -4.04
CA SER A 63 11.92 -9.55 -4.62
C SER A 63 13.04 -9.35 -3.58
N ARG A 64 12.74 -9.11 -2.30
CA ARG A 64 13.75 -9.01 -1.24
C ARG A 64 14.23 -10.37 -0.71
N ASN A 65 13.38 -11.39 -0.76
CA ASN A 65 13.72 -12.73 -0.26
C ASN A 65 14.57 -13.55 -1.24
N MET A 66 14.73 -13.09 -2.49
CA MET A 66 15.56 -13.74 -3.51
C MET A 66 17.02 -13.25 -3.49
N LYS A 67 17.46 -12.69 -2.37
CA LYS A 67 18.79 -12.10 -2.19
C LYS A 67 19.55 -12.86 -1.11
#